data_AF-A0A9P5U3F5-F1
#
_entry.id   AF-A0A9P5U3F5-F1
#
_cell.length_a   1.000
_cell.length_b   1.000
_cell.length_c   1.000
_cell.angle_alpha   90.00
_cell.angle_beta   90.00
_cell.angle_gamma   90.00
#
_symmetry.space_group_name_H-M   'P 1'
#
loop_
_entity.id
_entity.type
_entity.pdbx_description
1 polymer ?
#
loop_
_entity_poly.entity_id
_entity_poly.type
_entity_poly.pdbx_seq_one_letter_code
_entity_poly.pdbx_strand_id
1 'polypeptide(L)' 'PIEWVDNPSWIHKALQYLNDNVEFRLKLFSDSTADAKAEDRKKSQGKEGKINMFSTLAEHVF' A
#
# COMPACT_ATOMS: atom_id res chain seq x y z
N PRO A 1 16.30 4.58 12.20
CA PRO A 1 14.90 4.07 12.29
C PRO A 1 13.97 5.26 12.45
N ILE A 2 12.87 5.31 11.69
CA ILE A 2 11.83 6.32 11.91
C ILE A 2 10.90 5.76 12.98
N GLU A 3 10.77 6.42 14.12
CA GLU A 3 9.84 6.04 15.18
C GLU A 3 8.45 6.56 14.84
N TRP A 4 7.60 5.67 14.31
CA TRP A 4 6.23 6.01 13.89
C TRP A 4 5.32 6.39 15.07
N VAL A 5 5.63 5.87 16.27
CA VAL A 5 4.88 6.13 17.51
C VAL A 5 4.97 7.61 17.91
N ASP A 6 6.09 8.26 17.62
CA ASP A 6 6.30 9.68 17.95
C ASP A 6 5.54 10.62 17.00
N ASN A 7 4.96 10.07 15.92
CA ASN A 7 4.30 10.84 14.87
C ASN A 7 2.97 10.19 14.46
N PRO A 8 1.94 10.21 15.34
CA PRO A 8 0.65 9.57 15.07
C PRO A 8 -0.05 10.14 13.82
N SER A 9 0.27 11.37 13.43
CA SER A 9 -0.24 12.01 12.21
C SER A 9 0.20 11.28 10.93
N TRP A 10 1.39 10.67 10.90
CA TRP A 10 1.87 9.88 9.76
C TRP A 10 1.07 8.60 9.57
N ILE A 11 0.71 7.94 10.68
CA ILE A 11 -0.19 6.76 10.64
C ILE A 11 -1.54 7.17 10.06
N HIS A 12 -2.10 8.29 10.50
CA HIS A 12 -3.39 8.78 9.98
C HIS A 12 -3.31 9.11 8.49
N LYS A 13 -2.26 9.81 8.04
CA LYS A 13 -2.04 10.09 6.61
C LYS A 13 -1.90 8.83 5.77
N ALA A 14 -1.14 7.84 6.26
CA ALA A 14 -0.98 6.56 5.59
C ALA A 14 -2.31 5.83 5.46
N LEU A 15 -3.07 5.74 6.55
CA LEU A 15 -4.39 5.09 6.56
C LEU A 15 -5.39 5.81 5.64
N GLN A 16 -5.41 7.15 5.68
CA GLN A 16 -6.26 7.95 4.80
C GLN A 16 -5.93 7.67 3.33
N TYR A 17 -4.65 7.76 2.94
CA TYR A 17 -4.23 7.51 1.57
C TYR A 17 -4.58 6.10 1.08
N LEU A 18 -4.37 5.09 1.93
CA LEU A 18 -4.70 3.69 1.60
C LEU A 18 -6.22 3.44 1.51
N ASN A 19 -7.03 4.19 2.27
CA ASN A 19 -8.48 4.11 2.19
C ASN A 19 -9.03 4.83 0.95
N ASP A 20 -8.46 5.98 0.61
CA ASP A 20 -8.86 6.77 -0.56
C ASP A 20 -8.41 6.08 -1.87
N ASN A 21 -7.31 5.32 -1.84
CA ASN A 21 -6.73 4.64 -2.99
C ASN A 21 -6.82 3.11 -2.86
N VAL A 22 -8.04 2.58 -2.90
CA VAL A 22 -8.32 1.14 -2.69
C VAL A 22 -7.54 0.25 -3.68
N GLU A 23 -7.46 0.61 -4.96
CA GLU A 23 -6.69 -0.16 -5.95
C GLU A 23 -5.19 -0.18 -5.64
N PHE A 24 -4.64 0.96 -5.20
CA PHE A 24 -3.25 1.06 -4.77
C PHE A 24 -2.99 0.20 -3.54
N ARG A 25 -3.88 0.25 -2.54
CA ARG A 25 -3.81 -0.60 -1.34
C ARG A 25 -3.85 -2.08 -1.71
N LEU A 26 -4.82 -2.47 -2.53
CA LEU A 26 -4.94 -3.86 -2.98
C LEU A 26 -3.71 -4.31 -3.75
N LYS A 27 -3.12 -3.46 -4.58
CA LYS A 27 -1.91 -3.77 -5.34
C LYS A 27 -0.64 -3.79 -4.49
N LEU A 28 -0.54 -2.91 -3.48
CA LEU A 28 0.59 -2.84 -2.54
C LEU A 28 0.64 -4.07 -1.63
N PHE A 29 -0.53 -4.44 -1.09
CA PHE A 29 -0.70 -5.56 -0.16
C PHE A 29 -1.20 -6.84 -0.82
N SER A 30 -1.28 -6.91 -2.15
CA SER A 30 -1.55 -8.17 -2.83
C SER A 30 -0.31 -9.06 -2.66
N ASP A 31 -0.48 -10.08 -1.83
CA ASP A 31 0.47 -11.16 -1.72
C ASP A 31 -0.01 -12.35 -2.56
N SER A 32 0.80 -12.66 -3.56
CA SER A 32 0.67 -13.84 -4.41
C SER A 32 -0.54 -13.91 -5.36
N THR A 33 -0.34 -14.70 -6.41
CA THR A 33 -1.37 -15.15 -7.35
C THR A 33 -2.46 -15.99 -6.68
N ALA A 34 -2.22 -16.56 -5.50
CA ALA A 34 -3.14 -17.46 -4.82
C ALA A 34 -4.30 -16.70 -4.17
N ASP A 35 -4.01 -15.60 -3.45
CA ASP A 35 -5.03 -14.81 -2.78
C ASP A 35 -5.92 -14.05 -3.77
N ALA A 36 -5.32 -13.50 -4.84
CA ALA A 36 -6.08 -12.89 -5.93
C ALA A 36 -7.09 -13.89 -6.56
N LYS A 37 -6.67 -15.14 -6.74
CA LYS A 37 -7.52 -16.20 -7.30
C LYS A 37 -8.60 -16.68 -6.32
N ALA A 38 -8.31 -16.66 -5.02
CA ALA A 38 -9.28 -17.00 -3.97
C ALA A 38 -10.41 -15.95 -3.87
N GLU A 39 -10.13 -14.69 -4.19
CA GLU A 39 -11.11 -13.60 -4.17
C GLU A 39 -11.78 -13.34 -5.53
N ASP A 40 -11.57 -14.19 -6.54
CA ASP A 40 -12.05 -14.00 -7.92
C ASP A 40 -11.59 -12.66 -8.55
N ARG A 41 -10.43 -12.17 -8.11
CA ARG A 41 -9.81 -10.91 -8.57
C ARG A 41 -8.63 -11.20 -9.49
N LYS A 42 -8.50 -10.44 -10.57
CA LYS A 42 -7.28 -10.48 -11.39
C LYS A 42 -6.11 -9.94 -10.57
N LYS A 43 -5.01 -10.69 -10.51
CA LYS A 43 -3.75 -10.23 -9.88
C LYS A 43 -3.34 -8.90 -10.48
N SER A 44 -3.32 -7.85 -9.66
CA SER A 44 -2.72 -6.58 -10.03
C SER A 44 -1.20 -6.72 -9.95
N GLN A 45 -0.58 -7.27 -11.01
CA GLN A 45 0.87 -7.11 -11.18
C GLN A 45 1.13 -5.63 -11.48
N GLY A 46 1.63 -4.91 -10.48
CA GLY A 46 2.28 -3.65 -10.76
C GLY A 46 3.41 -3.85 -11.74
N LYS A 47 3.36 -3.12 -12.85
CA LYS A 47 4.54 -2.91 -13.70
C LYS A 47 5.70 -2.32 -12.90
N GLU A 48 5.41 -1.67 -11.79
CA GLU A 48 6.35 -1.12 -10.82
C GLU A 48 6.52 -2.08 -9.64
N GLY A 49 7.77 -2.32 -9.23
CA GLY A 49 8.07 -3.16 -8.07
C GLY A 49 7.47 -2.56 -6.79
N LYS A 50 7.17 -3.40 -5.80
CA LYS A 50 6.64 -2.98 -4.49
C LYS A 50 7.45 -1.83 -3.86
N ILE A 51 8.77 -1.77 -4.13
CA ILE A 51 9.66 -0.68 -3.71
C ILE A 51 9.16 0.70 -4.18
N ASN A 52 8.80 0.86 -5.46
CA ASN A 52 8.30 2.14 -5.97
C ASN A 52 6.96 2.50 -5.32
N MET A 53 6.09 1.52 -5.08
CA MET A 53 4.82 1.79 -4.40
C MET A 53 5.02 2.20 -2.94
N PHE A 54 5.99 1.61 -2.23
CA PHE A 54 6.36 2.08 -0.89
C PHE A 54 6.96 3.49 -0.93
N SER A 55 7.72 3.85 -1.97
CA SER A 55 8.20 5.22 -2.19
C SER A 55 7.04 6.20 -2.41
N THR A 56 6.05 5.87 -3.25
CA THR A 56 4.85 6.70 -3.45
C THR A 56 4.05 6.88 -2.16
N LEU A 57 3.93 5.83 -1.34
CA LEU A 57 3.28 5.95 -0.03
C LEU A 57 4.08 6.86 0.90
N ALA A 58 5.41 6.74 0.92
CA ALA A 58 6.28 7.57 1.75
C ALA A 58 6.19 9.06 1.39
N GLU A 59 6.14 9.41 0.10
CA GLU A 59 5.95 10.79 -0.38
C GLU A 59 4.64 11.43 0.09
N HIS A 60 3.62 10.62 0.37
CA HIS A 60 2.34 11.13 0.87
C HIS A 60 2.30 11.25 2.39
N VAL A 61 3.12 10.46 3.09
CA VAL A 61 3.13 10.36 4.55
C VAL A 61 4.05 11.40 5.20
N PHE A 62 5.26 11.56 4.65
CA PHE A 62 6.32 12.43 5.15
C PHE A 62 6.34 13.77 4.41
#